data_AF-A0A6L7XRD3-F1
#
_entry.id   AF-A0A6L7XRD3-F1
#
_cell.length_a   1.000
_cell.length_b   1.000
_cell.length_c   1.000
_cell.angle_alpha   90.00
_cell.angle_beta   90.00
_cell.angle_gamma   90.00
#
_symmetry.space_group_name_H-M   'P 1'
#
loop_
_entity.id
_entity.type
_entity.pdbx_description
1 polymer ?
#
loop_
_entity_poly.entity_id
_entity_poly.type
_entity_poly.pdbx_seq_one_letter_code
_entity_poly.pdbx_strand_id
1 'polypeptide(L)'
;MGEDPIGLAAGRNCQKRHGGRKNGPQRSAIAQSQAPPRTPCAAVLPNAAVPVNDEPSAPLLALRAPRHTVSTTPNSRTSVAARRASLCICIALAVPVAAELDGVDLAAACDDCHGTDGRSEKPDIPSIAGFSEFAIMDLMQTYRDGLREGRRMERADGTETDMVEVSRAITDEELEAVALHYADKTWIPHRQPFDRQRAQRGEAVHRVKCAKCHIEGGSIPEADLAILAGQWRDYLTSQFQAFDDKTRRMVPKMESKYESLSDADKQALVEFYVSAGGQP
;
A
#
# COMPACT_ATOMS: atom_id res chain seq x y z
N MET A 1 66.41 19.47 -16.40
CA MET A 1 66.85 20.46 -15.39
C MET A 1 65.74 20.44 -14.35
N GLY A 2 65.79 19.64 -13.29
CA GLY A 2 66.87 19.44 -12.33
C GLY A 2 66.50 20.22 -11.05
N GLU A 3 66.63 19.73 -9.81
CA GLU A 3 67.22 18.47 -9.29
C GLU A 3 66.53 18.12 -7.95
N ASP A 4 66.47 16.84 -7.55
CA ASP A 4 66.34 16.46 -6.12
C ASP A 4 67.70 16.73 -5.42
N PRO A 5 67.83 16.75 -4.06
CA PRO A 5 68.17 15.48 -3.36
C PRO A 5 67.96 15.39 -1.80
N ILE A 6 68.09 14.15 -1.26
CA ILE A 6 68.38 13.73 0.17
C ILE A 6 67.32 14.08 1.26
N GLY A 7 66.90 13.25 2.24
CA GLY A 7 67.22 11.89 2.75
C GLY A 7 66.47 11.67 4.11
N LEU A 8 66.78 10.77 5.07
CA LEU A 8 67.69 9.62 5.20
C LEU A 8 67.38 8.82 6.52
N ALA A 9 67.29 7.48 6.48
CA ALA A 9 67.39 6.49 7.61
C ALA A 9 66.35 6.52 8.78
N ALA A 10 65.61 5.43 9.09
CA ALA A 10 65.98 4.17 9.81
C ALA A 10 66.17 4.31 11.35
N GLY A 11 65.80 3.36 12.23
CA GLY A 11 65.15 2.05 12.07
C GLY A 11 65.39 1.14 13.30
N ARG A 12 64.98 -0.16 13.21
CA ARG A 12 65.21 -1.31 14.14
C ARG A 12 64.33 -1.34 15.42
N ASN A 13 63.80 -2.45 15.98
CA ASN A 13 63.75 -3.93 15.76
C ASN A 13 64.21 -4.73 17.02
N CYS A 14 63.77 -6.00 17.09
CA CYS A 14 64.10 -7.10 18.03
C CYS A 14 63.32 -7.11 19.37
N GLN A 15 62.47 -8.12 19.68
CA GLN A 15 62.60 -9.60 19.69
C GLN A 15 63.29 -10.20 20.92
N LYS A 16 62.59 -11.12 21.61
CA LYS A 16 62.94 -12.54 21.91
C LYS A 16 61.71 -13.17 22.60
N ARG A 17 61.10 -14.29 22.19
CA ARG A 17 61.54 -15.67 21.83
C ARG A 17 61.62 -16.64 23.03
N HIS A 18 61.28 -17.90 22.70
CA HIS A 18 61.34 -19.20 23.43
C HIS A 18 59.97 -19.65 23.97
N GLY A 19 59.37 -20.81 23.64
CA GLY A 19 59.82 -22.07 23.02
C GLY A 19 60.20 -23.13 24.08
N GLY A 20 59.70 -24.37 24.14
CA GLY A 20 58.64 -25.08 23.39
C GLY A 20 58.67 -26.61 23.67
N ARG A 21 57.71 -27.38 23.09
CA ARG A 21 57.75 -28.85 22.78
C ARG A 21 57.39 -29.96 23.83
N LYS A 22 56.47 -30.85 23.38
CA LYS A 22 56.33 -32.33 23.56
C LYS A 22 55.49 -32.98 24.71
N ASN A 23 54.42 -33.66 24.26
CA ASN A 23 53.95 -35.05 24.50
C ASN A 23 53.87 -35.67 25.92
N GLY A 24 52.69 -36.23 26.25
CA GLY A 24 52.52 -37.34 27.21
C GLY A 24 51.12 -37.38 27.89
N PRO A 25 50.35 -38.48 27.83
CA PRO A 25 49.01 -38.56 28.42
C PRO A 25 49.02 -39.14 29.86
N GLN A 26 47.97 -38.89 30.67
CA GLN A 26 47.26 -39.88 31.52
C GLN A 26 46.12 -39.22 32.34
N ARG A 27 45.00 -39.97 32.50
CA ARG A 27 43.98 -39.94 33.59
C ARG A 27 43.19 -38.63 33.80
N SER A 28 41.89 -38.61 33.48
CA SER A 28 40.77 -39.22 34.24
C SER A 28 40.43 -38.50 35.55
N ALA A 29 39.52 -37.53 35.46
CA ALA A 29 38.66 -37.11 36.57
C ALA A 29 37.25 -36.90 36.02
N ILE A 30 36.26 -37.58 36.62
CA ILE A 30 34.86 -37.53 36.22
C ILE A 30 34.19 -36.41 37.03
N ALA A 31 33.57 -35.46 36.35
CA ALA A 31 32.65 -34.49 36.98
C ALA A 31 31.37 -34.44 36.13
N GLN A 32 30.33 -35.11 36.62
CA GLN A 32 29.01 -35.15 35.99
C GLN A 32 28.10 -34.09 36.62
N SER A 33 27.16 -33.58 35.82
CA SER A 33 25.92 -32.92 36.26
C SER A 33 26.11 -31.49 36.85
N GLN A 34 25.18 -30.53 36.71
CA GLN A 34 23.82 -30.54 36.17
C GLN A 34 23.59 -29.37 35.18
N ALA A 35 22.76 -29.61 34.16
CA ALA A 35 22.13 -28.58 33.34
C ALA A 35 20.73 -28.21 33.93
N PRO A 36 20.17 -27.01 33.66
CA PRO A 36 19.00 -26.49 34.38
C PRO A 36 17.70 -27.29 34.13
N PRO A 37 16.71 -27.17 35.03
CA PRO A 37 15.44 -27.89 34.93
C PRO A 37 14.67 -27.53 33.66
N ARG A 38 14.15 -28.56 32.99
CA ARG A 38 13.24 -28.42 31.84
C ARG A 38 11.86 -28.02 32.33
N THR A 39 11.43 -26.80 32.02
CA THR A 39 10.03 -26.38 32.18
C THR A 39 9.14 -27.21 31.25
N PRO A 40 8.01 -27.79 31.72
CA PRO A 40 7.11 -28.56 30.86
C PRO A 40 6.39 -27.68 29.85
N CYS A 41 6.04 -28.24 28.69
CA CYS A 41 5.19 -27.61 27.69
C CYS A 41 3.83 -27.23 28.31
N ALA A 42 3.54 -25.93 28.40
CA ALA A 42 2.18 -25.46 28.61
C ALA A 42 1.35 -25.67 27.34
N ALA A 43 0.08 -26.03 27.52
CA ALA A 43 -0.78 -26.49 26.44
C ALA A 43 -1.13 -25.41 25.40
N VAL A 44 -1.35 -25.86 24.17
CA VAL A 44 -2.11 -25.13 23.16
C VAL A 44 -3.51 -24.82 23.71
N LEU A 45 -3.87 -23.55 23.80
CA LEU A 45 -5.25 -23.12 24.00
C LEU A 45 -5.85 -22.69 22.65
N PRO A 46 -7.09 -23.08 22.35
CA PRO A 46 -7.71 -22.78 21.07
C PRO A 46 -8.14 -21.32 20.96
N ASN A 47 -8.17 -20.89 19.69
CA ASN A 47 -8.73 -19.68 19.13
C ASN A 47 -9.95 -19.11 19.92
N ALA A 48 -9.84 -17.88 20.41
CA ALA A 48 -10.98 -17.16 20.98
C ALA A 48 -11.86 -16.64 19.84
N ALA A 49 -12.97 -17.32 19.56
CA ALA A 49 -13.96 -16.85 18.61
C ALA A 49 -14.59 -15.53 19.11
N VAL A 50 -14.66 -14.53 18.23
CA VAL A 50 -15.44 -13.31 18.46
C VAL A 50 -16.92 -13.71 18.49
N PRO A 51 -17.71 -13.31 19.51
CA PRO A 51 -19.13 -13.61 19.53
C PRO A 51 -19.85 -12.82 18.44
N VAL A 52 -20.44 -13.55 17.48
CA VAL A 52 -21.51 -13.01 16.64
C VAL A 52 -22.74 -12.79 17.52
N ASN A 53 -23.35 -11.61 17.44
CA ASN A 53 -24.64 -11.37 18.08
C ASN A 53 -25.73 -11.82 17.11
N ASP A 54 -26.38 -12.95 17.42
CA ASP A 54 -27.61 -13.39 16.76
C ASP A 54 -28.78 -12.47 17.16
N GLU A 55 -29.17 -11.56 16.27
CA GLU A 55 -30.46 -10.84 16.36
C GLU A 55 -31.58 -11.72 15.77
N PRO A 56 -32.66 -12.02 16.53
CA PRO A 56 -33.71 -12.92 16.08
C PRO A 56 -34.66 -12.25 15.06
N SER A 57 -34.90 -12.93 13.93
CA SER A 57 -35.85 -12.48 12.91
C SER A 57 -37.29 -12.41 13.45
N ALA A 58 -37.90 -11.23 13.41
CA ALA A 58 -39.33 -11.04 13.65
C ALA A 58 -40.17 -11.30 12.37
N PRO A 59 -41.39 -11.86 12.48
CA PRO A 59 -42.12 -12.37 11.32
C PRO A 59 -42.88 -11.29 10.54
N LEU A 60 -43.04 -11.55 9.23
CA LEU A 60 -43.94 -10.82 8.33
C LEU A 60 -45.40 -10.93 8.82
N LEU A 61 -46.00 -9.78 9.16
CA LEU A 61 -47.45 -9.67 9.37
C LEU A 61 -48.05 -8.74 8.30
N ALA A 62 -48.78 -9.32 7.35
CA ALA A 62 -49.45 -8.58 6.29
C ALA A 62 -50.61 -7.77 6.86
N LEU A 63 -50.56 -6.44 6.76
CA LEU A 63 -51.71 -5.57 7.05
C LEU A 63 -52.34 -5.04 5.76
N ARG A 64 -53.67 -5.14 5.72
CA ARG A 64 -54.50 -5.16 4.53
C ARG A 64 -55.20 -3.82 4.35
N ALA A 65 -55.12 -3.24 3.15
CA ALA A 65 -55.67 -1.92 2.87
C ALA A 65 -57.21 -1.85 3.11
N PRO A 66 -57.72 -0.79 3.76
CA PRO A 66 -59.14 -0.49 3.77
C PRO A 66 -59.55 0.17 2.45
N ARG A 67 -60.53 -0.44 1.77
CA ARG A 67 -61.24 0.19 0.64
C ARG A 67 -62.27 1.16 1.20
N HIS A 68 -62.24 2.43 0.79
CA HIS A 68 -63.39 3.32 0.97
C HIS A 68 -64.16 3.45 -0.34
N THR A 69 -65.44 3.13 -0.27
CA THR A 69 -66.39 3.06 -1.38
C THR A 69 -67.42 4.18 -1.29
N VAL A 70 -67.83 4.69 -2.47
CA VAL A 70 -69.16 5.29 -2.73
C VAL A 70 -69.49 6.60 -1.99
N SER A 71 -69.69 7.69 -2.74
CA SER A 71 -71.08 8.03 -3.13
C SER A 71 -71.17 9.07 -4.25
N THR A 72 -72.22 8.94 -5.04
CA THR A 72 -72.60 9.80 -6.17
C THR A 72 -73.60 10.87 -5.74
N THR A 73 -73.46 12.10 -6.23
CA THR A 73 -74.61 12.98 -6.54
C THR A 73 -74.30 13.83 -7.77
N PRO A 74 -75.26 14.02 -8.70
CA PRO A 74 -75.13 14.97 -9.79
C PRO A 74 -75.73 16.33 -9.40
N ASN A 75 -75.15 17.43 -9.85
CA ASN A 75 -75.94 18.63 -10.11
C ASN A 75 -75.37 19.46 -11.26
N SER A 76 -76.20 19.65 -12.27
CA SER A 76 -75.93 20.49 -13.43
C SER A 76 -76.07 21.97 -13.09
N ARG A 77 -75.13 22.80 -13.53
CA ARG A 77 -75.41 24.20 -13.90
C ARG A 77 -74.43 24.68 -14.97
N THR A 78 -75.00 25.17 -16.06
CA THR A 78 -74.31 25.71 -17.23
C THR A 78 -73.71 27.09 -16.94
N SER A 79 -72.45 27.30 -17.31
CA SER A 79 -71.92 28.63 -17.58
C SER A 79 -70.89 28.57 -18.72
N VAL A 80 -71.22 29.24 -19.82
CA VAL A 80 -70.32 29.46 -20.95
C VAL A 80 -69.45 30.67 -20.65
N ALA A 81 -68.12 30.50 -20.53
CA ALA A 81 -67.19 31.63 -20.53
C ALA A 81 -65.77 31.24 -20.96
N ALA A 82 -65.28 31.96 -21.98
CA ALA A 82 -63.87 32.27 -22.25
C ALA A 82 -62.81 31.15 -22.13
N ARG A 83 -62.55 30.47 -23.25
CA ARG A 83 -61.26 29.82 -23.51
C ARG A 83 -60.12 30.86 -23.41
N ARG A 84 -59.29 30.79 -22.37
CA ARG A 84 -57.91 31.31 -22.40
C ARG A 84 -56.97 30.10 -22.34
N ALA A 85 -56.49 29.69 -23.51
CA ALA A 85 -55.46 28.67 -23.61
C ALA A 85 -54.11 29.29 -23.20
N SER A 86 -53.81 29.27 -21.90
CA SER A 86 -52.45 29.52 -21.42
C SER A 86 -51.58 28.35 -21.88
N LEU A 87 -50.87 28.56 -22.99
CA LEU A 87 -49.83 27.66 -23.46
C LEU A 87 -48.67 27.70 -22.45
N CYS A 88 -48.67 26.78 -21.47
CA CYS A 88 -47.49 26.51 -20.68
C CYS A 88 -46.42 25.93 -21.61
N ILE A 89 -45.53 26.81 -22.09
CA ILE A 89 -44.32 26.40 -22.79
C ILE A 89 -43.39 25.78 -21.74
N CYS A 90 -43.54 24.47 -21.55
CA CYS A 90 -42.57 23.66 -20.82
C CYS A 90 -41.29 23.62 -21.66
N ILE A 91 -40.39 24.59 -21.43
CA ILE A 91 -39.02 24.54 -21.94
C ILE A 91 -38.35 23.36 -21.23
N ALA A 92 -38.36 22.21 -21.89
CA ALA A 92 -37.55 21.07 -21.50
C ALA A 92 -36.09 21.44 -21.72
N LEU A 93 -35.46 21.98 -20.68
CA LEU A 93 -34.01 22.10 -20.63
C LEU A 93 -33.45 20.68 -20.67
N ALA A 94 -33.03 20.26 -21.86
CA ALA A 94 -32.19 19.08 -22.01
C ALA A 94 -30.86 19.39 -21.32
N VAL A 95 -30.76 19.03 -20.04
CA VAL A 95 -29.49 18.98 -19.34
C VAL A 95 -28.66 17.96 -20.09
N PRO A 96 -27.51 18.35 -20.69
CA PRO A 96 -26.60 17.35 -21.24
C PRO A 96 -26.13 16.51 -20.05
N VAL A 97 -26.53 15.23 -20.03
CA VAL A 97 -25.84 14.24 -19.23
C VAL A 97 -24.40 14.24 -19.74
N ALA A 98 -23.46 14.65 -18.90
CA ALA A 98 -22.05 14.52 -19.23
C ALA A 98 -21.80 13.05 -19.55
N ALA A 99 -21.16 12.78 -20.69
CA ALA A 99 -20.73 11.42 -20.98
C ALA A 99 -19.69 11.07 -19.93
N GLU A 100 -20.06 10.15 -19.03
CA GLU A 100 -19.17 9.61 -18.01
C GLU A 100 -18.00 8.95 -18.74
N LEU A 101 -16.77 9.42 -18.49
CA LEU A 101 -15.58 8.85 -19.12
C LEU A 101 -15.45 7.41 -18.64
N ASP A 102 -15.41 6.45 -19.56
CA ASP A 102 -15.28 5.06 -19.18
C ASP A 102 -13.87 4.79 -18.66
N GLY A 103 -13.74 4.79 -17.34
CA GLY A 103 -12.49 4.50 -16.64
C GLY A 103 -11.93 3.11 -16.97
N VAL A 104 -12.73 2.18 -17.50
CA VAL A 104 -12.27 0.86 -17.96
C VAL A 104 -11.38 0.99 -19.21
N ASP A 105 -11.79 1.78 -20.21
CA ASP A 105 -11.03 1.97 -21.44
C ASP A 105 -9.71 2.72 -21.18
N LEU A 106 -9.72 3.67 -20.23
CA LEU A 106 -8.52 4.40 -19.81
C LEU A 106 -7.58 3.53 -18.96
N ALA A 107 -8.11 2.70 -18.05
CA ALA A 107 -7.31 1.81 -17.21
C ALA A 107 -6.59 0.71 -18.00
N ALA A 108 -7.10 0.30 -19.16
CA ALA A 108 -6.47 -0.71 -20.01
C ALA A 108 -5.01 -0.36 -20.38
N ALA A 109 -4.71 0.92 -20.62
CA ALA A 109 -3.34 1.40 -20.91
C ALA A 109 -2.44 1.44 -19.66
N CYS A 110 -3.02 1.45 -18.46
CA CYS A 110 -2.29 1.39 -17.20
C CYS A 110 -1.97 -0.06 -16.80
N ASP A 111 -2.88 -1.00 -17.11
CA ASP A 111 -2.72 -2.45 -16.87
C ASP A 111 -1.51 -3.08 -17.60
N ASP A 112 -1.06 -2.51 -18.74
CA ASP A 112 0.19 -2.91 -19.44
C ASP A 112 1.42 -2.97 -18.52
N CYS A 113 1.46 -2.06 -17.54
CA CYS A 113 2.49 -1.99 -16.52
C CYS A 113 1.98 -2.51 -15.17
N HIS A 114 0.81 -2.03 -14.73
CA HIS A 114 0.28 -2.32 -13.40
C HIS A 114 -0.46 -3.65 -13.28
N GLY A 115 -0.51 -4.46 -14.34
CA GLY A 115 -1.21 -5.75 -14.40
C GLY A 115 -2.72 -5.61 -14.44
N THR A 116 -3.43 -6.66 -14.86
CA THR A 116 -4.89 -6.67 -14.94
C THR A 116 -5.53 -6.28 -13.61
N ASP A 117 -6.54 -5.40 -13.67
CA ASP A 117 -7.22 -4.82 -12.49
C ASP A 117 -6.25 -4.09 -11.53
N GLY A 118 -5.08 -3.64 -12.02
CA GLY A 118 -4.05 -2.99 -11.20
C GLY A 118 -3.27 -3.94 -10.30
N ARG A 119 -3.31 -5.26 -10.56
CA ARG A 119 -2.54 -6.29 -9.85
C ARG A 119 -1.27 -6.68 -10.63
N SER A 120 -0.20 -5.91 -10.43
CA SER A 120 1.09 -6.09 -11.11
C SER A 120 1.71 -7.45 -10.83
N GLU A 121 2.10 -8.15 -11.90
CA GLU A 121 2.95 -9.36 -11.85
C GLU A 121 4.45 -9.03 -11.86
N LYS A 122 4.83 -7.77 -12.14
CA LYS A 122 6.21 -7.28 -12.26
C LYS A 122 6.69 -6.77 -10.88
N PRO A 123 7.71 -7.35 -10.22
CA PRO A 123 8.08 -7.01 -8.83
C PRO A 123 8.53 -5.56 -8.58
N ASP A 124 8.98 -4.86 -9.62
CA ASP A 124 9.41 -3.46 -9.59
C ASP A 124 8.29 -2.46 -9.87
N ILE A 125 7.15 -2.90 -10.41
CA ILE A 125 5.95 -2.09 -10.65
C ILE A 125 4.91 -2.36 -9.54
N PRO A 126 4.39 -1.34 -8.85
CA PRO A 126 3.44 -1.55 -7.76
C PRO A 126 2.09 -2.05 -8.29
N SER A 127 1.43 -2.90 -7.50
CA SER A 127 -0.02 -3.02 -7.60
C SER A 127 -0.70 -1.78 -7.03
N ILE A 128 -1.75 -1.32 -7.70
CA ILE A 128 -2.55 -0.13 -7.39
C ILE A 128 -4.03 -0.46 -7.12
N ALA A 129 -4.43 -1.72 -7.34
CA ALA A 129 -5.77 -2.23 -7.03
C ALA A 129 -6.22 -1.87 -5.60
N GLY A 130 -7.40 -1.28 -5.47
CA GLY A 130 -8.01 -0.92 -4.20
C GLY A 130 -7.43 0.31 -3.50
N PHE A 131 -6.39 0.96 -4.03
CA PHE A 131 -5.96 2.26 -3.48
C PHE A 131 -7.12 3.25 -3.58
N SER A 132 -7.37 4.03 -2.53
CA SER A 132 -8.37 5.09 -2.59
C SER A 132 -8.13 6.04 -3.76
N GLU A 133 -9.22 6.52 -4.35
CA GLU A 133 -9.24 7.53 -5.41
C GLU A 133 -8.29 8.70 -5.08
N PHE A 134 -8.44 9.26 -3.88
CA PHE A 134 -7.59 10.32 -3.36
C PHE A 134 -6.10 9.94 -3.35
N ALA A 135 -5.74 8.73 -2.89
CA ALA A 135 -4.36 8.29 -2.86
C ALA A 135 -3.77 8.15 -4.27
N ILE A 136 -4.55 7.68 -5.26
CA ILE A 136 -4.09 7.60 -6.66
C ILE A 136 -3.88 9.02 -7.21
N MET A 137 -4.83 9.92 -7.01
CA MET A 137 -4.74 11.32 -7.47
C MET A 137 -3.55 12.07 -6.84
N ASP A 138 -3.35 11.99 -5.52
CA ASP A 138 -2.21 12.61 -4.83
C ASP A 138 -0.88 12.07 -5.36
N LEU A 139 -0.74 10.75 -5.47
CA LEU A 139 0.49 10.12 -5.99
C LEU A 139 0.78 10.58 -7.43
N MET A 140 -0.23 10.70 -8.28
CA MET A 140 -0.09 11.19 -9.65
C MET A 140 0.26 12.69 -9.69
N GLN A 141 -0.32 13.49 -8.80
CA GLN A 141 0.07 14.90 -8.66
C GLN A 141 1.52 15.06 -8.19
N THR A 142 2.04 14.18 -7.31
CA THR A 142 3.46 14.24 -6.92
C THR A 142 4.44 14.06 -8.10
N TYR A 143 4.05 13.31 -9.14
CA TYR A 143 4.84 13.18 -10.36
C TYR A 143 4.73 14.45 -11.24
N ARG A 144 3.50 14.99 -11.42
CA ARG A 144 3.26 16.23 -12.18
C ARG A 144 4.08 17.40 -11.63
N ASP A 145 4.03 17.59 -10.32
CA ASP A 145 4.73 18.65 -9.56
C ASP A 145 6.25 18.46 -9.47
N GLY A 146 6.80 17.33 -9.94
CA GLY A 146 8.22 17.02 -9.79
C GLY A 146 8.66 16.74 -8.34
N LEU A 147 7.71 16.42 -7.46
CA LEU A 147 7.97 16.02 -6.07
C LEU A 147 8.34 14.54 -5.96
N ARG A 148 8.24 13.79 -7.05
CA ARG A 148 8.61 12.39 -7.17
C ARG A 148 9.17 12.12 -8.57
N GLU A 149 10.38 11.60 -8.65
CA GLU A 149 10.94 11.16 -9.93
C GLU A 149 10.28 9.87 -10.44
N GLY A 150 10.07 9.81 -11.75
CA GLY A 150 9.59 8.62 -12.44
C GLY A 150 10.74 7.64 -12.71
N ARG A 151 10.55 6.37 -12.38
CA ARG A 151 11.44 5.29 -12.85
C ARG A 151 11.13 5.01 -14.33
N ARG A 152 12.16 4.96 -15.18
CA ARG A 152 12.04 4.49 -16.57
C ARG A 152 11.66 3.01 -16.59
N MET A 153 10.61 2.71 -17.35
CA MET A 153 10.04 1.38 -17.57
C MET A 153 9.84 1.16 -19.07
N GLU A 154 9.95 -0.07 -19.54
CA GLU A 154 9.62 -0.46 -20.91
C GLU A 154 8.14 -0.89 -21.02
N ARG A 155 7.42 -0.36 -22.02
CA ARG A 155 6.07 -0.80 -22.40
C ARG A 155 6.10 -2.10 -23.20
N ALA A 156 4.94 -2.73 -23.37
CA ALA A 156 4.79 -3.94 -24.19
C ALA A 156 5.17 -3.75 -25.67
N ASP A 157 5.18 -2.52 -26.18
CA ASP A 157 5.58 -2.17 -27.56
C ASP A 157 7.09 -1.86 -27.71
N GLY A 158 7.86 -1.95 -26.62
CA GLY A 158 9.29 -1.62 -26.59
C GLY A 158 9.59 -0.11 -26.50
N THR A 159 8.59 0.75 -26.33
CA THR A 159 8.82 2.16 -25.98
C THR A 159 9.11 2.30 -24.49
N GLU A 160 10.07 3.16 -24.13
CA GLU A 160 10.25 3.53 -22.73
C GLU A 160 9.28 4.63 -22.29
N THR A 161 8.91 4.61 -21.00
CA THR A 161 8.19 5.72 -20.36
C THR A 161 8.45 5.76 -18.85
N ASP A 162 7.83 6.71 -18.17
CA ASP A 162 7.74 6.73 -16.71
C ASP A 162 6.43 7.39 -16.26
N MET A 163 6.16 7.35 -14.95
CA MET A 163 4.94 7.96 -14.39
C MET A 163 4.92 9.49 -14.46
N VAL A 164 6.05 10.18 -14.68
CA VAL A 164 6.04 11.64 -14.90
C VAL A 164 5.51 11.96 -16.29
N GLU A 165 5.95 11.22 -17.31
CA GLU A 165 5.35 11.29 -18.65
C GLU A 165 3.86 10.92 -18.65
N VAL A 166 3.50 9.77 -18.08
CA VAL A 166 2.10 9.30 -18.03
C VAL A 166 1.21 10.30 -17.29
N SER A 167 1.65 10.79 -16.12
CA SER A 167 0.88 11.78 -15.34
C SER A 167 0.66 13.11 -16.07
N ARG A 168 1.53 13.48 -17.01
CA ARG A 168 1.40 14.72 -17.82
C ARG A 168 0.60 14.52 -19.11
N ALA A 169 0.38 13.27 -19.53
CA ALA A 169 -0.37 12.92 -20.75
C ALA A 169 -1.88 12.80 -20.51
N ILE A 170 -2.29 12.45 -19.28
CA ILE A 170 -3.68 12.27 -18.84
C ILE A 170 -4.26 13.56 -18.24
N THR A 171 -5.52 13.89 -18.52
CA THR A 171 -6.21 15.05 -17.91
C THR A 171 -6.56 14.80 -16.43
N ASP A 172 -7.18 15.78 -15.76
CA ASP A 172 -7.65 15.62 -14.39
C ASP A 172 -8.91 14.73 -14.34
N GLU A 173 -9.82 14.91 -15.29
CA GLU A 173 -11.07 14.13 -15.42
C GLU A 173 -10.79 12.67 -15.82
N GLU A 174 -9.83 12.44 -16.72
CA GLU A 174 -9.37 11.10 -17.07
C GLU A 174 -8.67 10.42 -15.88
N LEU A 175 -7.88 11.16 -15.11
CA LEU A 175 -7.23 10.67 -13.89
C LEU A 175 -8.25 10.31 -12.80
N GLU A 176 -9.28 11.12 -12.60
CA GLU A 176 -10.40 10.84 -11.67
C GLU A 176 -11.11 9.54 -12.07
N ALA A 177 -11.45 9.36 -13.35
CA ALA A 177 -12.07 8.13 -13.86
C ALA A 177 -11.19 6.88 -13.66
N VAL A 178 -9.87 6.97 -13.88
CA VAL A 178 -8.91 5.87 -13.64
C VAL A 178 -8.72 5.61 -12.14
N ALA A 179 -8.71 6.66 -11.31
CA ALA A 179 -8.59 6.53 -9.86
C ALA A 179 -9.81 5.83 -9.25
N LEU A 180 -11.02 6.21 -9.67
CA LEU A 180 -12.27 5.52 -9.32
C LEU A 180 -12.28 4.06 -9.77
N HIS A 181 -11.83 3.79 -11.01
CA HIS A 181 -11.74 2.43 -11.55
C HIS A 181 -10.87 1.51 -10.67
N TYR A 182 -9.68 1.98 -10.26
CA TYR A 182 -8.78 1.18 -9.42
C TYR A 182 -9.22 1.10 -7.96
N ALA A 183 -9.91 2.12 -7.43
CA ALA A 183 -10.45 2.10 -6.06
C ALA A 183 -11.52 1.02 -5.84
N ASP A 184 -12.31 0.66 -6.88
CA ASP A 184 -13.28 -0.44 -6.83
C ASP A 184 -12.62 -1.83 -6.85
N LYS A 185 -11.33 -1.94 -7.21
CA LYS A 185 -10.64 -3.23 -7.31
C LYS A 185 -10.27 -3.78 -5.94
N THR A 186 -10.32 -5.10 -5.80
CA THR A 186 -9.91 -5.76 -4.56
C THR A 186 -8.38 -5.77 -4.42
N TRP A 187 -7.85 -5.17 -3.35
CA TRP A 187 -6.44 -5.35 -2.99
C TRP A 187 -6.15 -6.82 -2.67
N ILE A 188 -5.17 -7.41 -3.35
CA ILE A 188 -4.69 -8.76 -3.11
C ILE A 188 -3.19 -8.70 -2.77
N PRO A 189 -2.78 -9.00 -1.53
CA PRO A 189 -1.37 -9.09 -1.14
C PRO A 189 -0.55 -10.08 -1.98
N HIS A 190 0.70 -9.74 -2.28
CA HIS A 190 1.63 -10.59 -3.03
C HIS A 190 2.39 -11.58 -2.14
N ARG A 191 2.07 -12.86 -2.33
CA ARG A 191 2.87 -13.98 -1.80
C ARG A 191 4.27 -13.95 -2.39
N GLN A 192 5.27 -13.82 -1.53
CA GLN A 192 6.68 -13.84 -1.92
C GLN A 192 7.52 -14.26 -0.70
N PRO A 193 8.72 -14.85 -0.88
CA PRO A 193 9.58 -15.23 0.24
C PRO A 193 9.93 -14.01 1.09
N PHE A 194 10.05 -14.19 2.41
CA PHE A 194 10.51 -13.15 3.35
C PHE A 194 11.25 -13.71 4.57
N ASP A 195 12.14 -12.90 5.13
CA ASP A 195 12.89 -13.18 6.36
C ASP A 195 12.01 -12.89 7.58
N ARG A 196 11.58 -13.96 8.27
CA ARG A 196 10.70 -13.87 9.44
C ARG A 196 11.31 -13.08 10.61
N GLN A 197 12.63 -13.12 10.80
CA GLN A 197 13.28 -12.41 11.90
C GLN A 197 13.36 -10.91 11.60
N ARG A 198 13.66 -10.54 10.35
CA ARG A 198 13.60 -9.15 9.88
C ARG A 198 12.18 -8.61 9.92
N ALA A 199 11.19 -9.38 9.48
CA ALA A 199 9.78 -8.99 9.54
C ALA A 199 9.31 -8.70 10.98
N GLN A 200 9.66 -9.55 11.96
CA GLN A 200 9.37 -9.31 13.38
C GLN A 200 10.04 -8.03 13.93
N ARG A 201 11.28 -7.74 13.52
CA ARG A 201 11.93 -6.46 13.84
C ARG A 201 11.19 -5.29 13.17
N GLY A 202 10.80 -5.44 11.92
CA GLY A 202 10.09 -4.42 11.14
C GLY A 202 8.75 -4.07 11.75
N GLU A 203 7.97 -5.05 12.22
CA GLU A 203 6.72 -4.85 12.96
C GLU A 203 6.96 -3.99 14.21
N ALA A 204 8.01 -4.30 14.99
CA ALA A 204 8.34 -3.56 16.19
C ALA A 204 8.77 -2.10 15.90
N VAL A 205 9.49 -1.86 14.81
CA VAL A 205 9.83 -0.51 14.32
C VAL A 205 8.56 0.21 13.85
N HIS A 206 7.77 -0.43 13.01
CA HIS A 206 6.53 0.10 12.43
C HIS A 206 5.58 0.59 13.52
N ARG A 207 5.31 -0.24 14.54
CA ARG A 207 4.43 0.07 15.67
C ARG A 207 4.82 1.36 16.42
N VAL A 208 6.11 1.68 16.48
CA VAL A 208 6.64 2.86 17.21
C VAL A 208 6.82 4.08 16.31
N LYS A 209 7.15 3.88 15.02
CA LYS A 209 7.60 4.95 14.11
C LYS A 209 6.57 5.31 13.02
N CYS A 210 5.78 4.34 12.56
CA CYS A 210 4.96 4.43 11.34
C CYS A 210 3.46 4.33 11.60
N ALA A 211 3.04 3.49 12.56
CA ALA A 211 1.65 3.11 12.85
C ALA A 211 0.72 4.26 13.30
N LYS A 212 1.23 5.49 13.49
CA LYS A 212 0.39 6.68 13.71
C LYS A 212 -0.33 7.13 12.44
N CYS A 213 0.21 6.79 11.27
CA CYS A 213 -0.35 7.16 9.96
C CYS A 213 -0.60 5.92 9.11
N HIS A 214 0.40 5.03 8.99
CA HIS A 214 0.25 3.75 8.31
C HIS A 214 -0.37 2.72 9.28
N ILE A 215 -1.65 2.88 9.60
CA ILE A 215 -2.38 2.00 10.51
C ILE A 215 -2.56 0.58 9.93
N GLU A 216 -2.79 -0.40 10.81
CA GLU A 216 -2.91 -1.84 10.48
C GLU A 216 -1.72 -2.44 9.70
N GLY A 217 -0.50 -1.91 9.88
CA GLY A 217 0.65 -2.35 9.09
C GLY A 217 0.76 -1.65 7.74
N GLY A 218 -0.07 -0.64 7.46
CA GLY A 218 -0.19 -0.01 6.16
C GLY A 218 -1.04 -0.82 5.18
N SER A 219 -2.07 -1.52 5.66
CA SER A 219 -3.03 -2.27 4.83
C SER A 219 -4.27 -1.48 4.44
N ILE A 220 -4.63 -0.44 5.19
CA ILE A 220 -5.91 0.27 5.04
C ILE A 220 -5.95 1.04 3.71
N PRO A 221 -6.83 0.68 2.76
CA PRO A 221 -6.93 1.37 1.48
C PRO A 221 -7.66 2.71 1.53
N GLU A 222 -8.58 2.88 2.49
CA GLU A 222 -9.37 4.11 2.69
C GLU A 222 -8.62 5.18 3.49
N ALA A 223 -7.36 4.93 3.84
CA ALA A 223 -6.47 6.00 4.24
C ALA A 223 -6.10 6.84 3.00
N ASP A 224 -5.87 8.13 3.20
CA ASP A 224 -5.29 9.05 2.19
C ASP A 224 -3.79 8.75 1.94
N LEU A 225 -3.42 7.46 1.88
CA LEU A 225 -2.07 6.93 1.92
C LEU A 225 -1.97 5.66 1.08
N ALA A 226 -0.85 5.49 0.38
CA ALA A 226 -0.54 4.27 -0.36
C ALA A 226 -0.53 3.01 0.53
N ILE A 227 -1.12 1.91 0.05
CA ILE A 227 -1.03 0.59 0.69
C ILE A 227 0.42 0.10 0.62
N LEU A 228 0.93 -0.36 1.77
CA LEU A 228 2.27 -0.93 1.93
C LEU A 228 2.22 -2.44 2.14
N ALA A 229 1.26 -2.92 2.93
CA ALA A 229 1.17 -4.30 3.39
C ALA A 229 0.83 -5.26 2.23
N GLY A 230 1.78 -6.13 1.87
CA GLY A 230 1.66 -7.11 0.80
C GLY A 230 2.11 -6.60 -0.57
N GLN A 231 2.68 -5.40 -0.67
CA GLN A 231 3.27 -4.90 -1.91
C GLN A 231 4.57 -5.66 -2.25
N TRP A 232 5.02 -5.59 -3.50
CA TRP A 232 6.29 -6.18 -3.91
C TRP A 232 7.51 -5.62 -3.17
N ARG A 233 8.44 -6.49 -2.78
CA ARG A 233 9.72 -6.12 -2.15
C ARG A 233 10.51 -5.10 -2.97
N ASP A 234 10.63 -5.33 -4.27
CA ASP A 234 11.56 -4.57 -5.11
C ASP A 234 11.03 -3.16 -5.33
N TYR A 235 9.73 -3.01 -5.59
CA TYR A 235 9.04 -1.73 -5.51
C TYR A 235 9.26 -1.06 -4.14
N LEU A 236 8.92 -1.71 -3.02
CA LEU A 236 9.06 -1.10 -1.68
C LEU A 236 10.49 -0.64 -1.41
N THR A 237 11.48 -1.48 -1.70
CA THR A 237 12.91 -1.17 -1.58
C THR A 237 13.29 0.06 -2.41
N SER A 238 12.80 0.14 -3.66
CA SER A 238 13.04 1.30 -4.52
C SER A 238 12.40 2.60 -3.98
N GLN A 239 11.28 2.51 -3.25
CA GLN A 239 10.66 3.69 -2.64
C GLN A 239 11.42 4.17 -1.40
N PHE A 240 11.92 3.25 -0.57
CA PHE A 240 12.85 3.61 0.51
C PHE A 240 14.13 4.23 -0.04
N GLN A 241 14.69 3.68 -1.13
CA GLN A 241 15.84 4.28 -1.78
C GLN A 241 15.53 5.69 -2.33
N ALA A 242 14.39 5.92 -2.98
CA ALA A 242 14.00 7.26 -3.46
C ALA A 242 13.80 8.28 -2.32
N PHE A 243 13.44 7.83 -1.11
CA PHE A 243 13.41 8.68 0.08
C PHE A 243 14.81 8.97 0.65
N ASP A 244 15.75 8.02 0.55
CA ASP A 244 17.16 8.20 0.94
C ASP A 244 17.89 9.15 -0.02
N ASP A 245 17.69 8.95 -1.33
CA ASP A 245 18.27 9.77 -2.41
C ASP A 245 17.57 11.14 -2.57
N LYS A 246 16.51 11.39 -1.78
CA LYS A 246 15.64 12.59 -1.79
C LYS A 246 14.95 12.89 -3.14
N THR A 247 14.93 11.93 -4.07
CA THR A 247 14.22 11.98 -5.37
C THR A 247 12.71 11.74 -5.24
N ARG A 248 12.25 11.32 -4.05
CA ARG A 248 10.85 11.33 -3.64
C ARG A 248 10.68 12.17 -2.37
N ARG A 249 9.84 13.20 -2.44
CA ARG A 249 9.49 14.04 -1.30
C ARG A 249 8.73 13.24 -0.23
N MET A 250 9.08 13.50 1.03
CA MET A 250 8.28 13.12 2.20
C MET A 250 7.53 14.34 2.74
N VAL A 251 6.38 14.10 3.37
CA VAL A 251 5.76 15.12 4.24
C VAL A 251 6.62 15.28 5.51
N PRO A 252 6.80 16.47 6.10
CA PRO A 252 7.75 16.70 7.20
C PRO A 252 7.55 15.80 8.42
N LYS A 253 6.30 15.39 8.69
CA LYS A 253 5.96 14.44 9.78
C LYS A 253 6.51 13.03 9.51
N MET A 254 6.53 12.59 8.26
CA MET A 254 7.11 11.31 7.84
C MET A 254 8.63 11.41 7.82
N GLU A 255 9.19 12.46 7.22
CA GLU A 255 10.64 12.69 7.11
C GLU A 255 11.32 12.62 8.48
N SER A 256 10.82 13.34 9.48
CA SER A 256 11.33 13.32 10.86
C SER A 256 11.32 11.92 11.52
N LYS A 257 10.44 11.00 11.10
CA LYS A 257 10.45 9.61 11.56
C LYS A 257 11.40 8.76 10.74
N TYR A 258 11.39 8.95 9.43
CA TYR A 258 12.19 8.22 8.46
C TYR A 258 13.70 8.43 8.68
N GLU A 259 14.14 9.67 8.89
CA GLU A 259 15.54 10.02 9.17
C GLU A 259 16.04 9.48 10.54
N SER A 260 15.13 8.99 11.39
CA SER A 260 15.47 8.34 12.66
C SER A 260 15.62 6.82 12.56
N LEU A 261 15.56 6.24 11.36
CA LEU A 261 15.70 4.81 11.07
C LEU A 261 17.15 4.48 10.67
N SER A 262 17.69 3.37 11.18
CA SER A 262 18.90 2.79 10.60
C SER A 262 18.56 2.04 9.31
N ASP A 263 19.55 1.81 8.43
CA ASP A 263 19.31 1.02 7.21
C ASP A 263 18.82 -0.41 7.50
N ALA A 264 19.24 -0.97 8.64
CA ALA A 264 18.74 -2.25 9.12
C ALA A 264 17.28 -2.19 9.62
N ASP A 265 16.78 -1.02 10.03
CA ASP A 265 15.35 -0.80 10.31
C ASP A 265 14.56 -0.61 9.02
N LYS A 266 15.09 0.12 8.03
CA LYS A 266 14.49 0.25 6.69
C LYS A 266 14.31 -1.12 6.03
N GLN A 267 15.38 -1.94 6.00
CA GLN A 267 15.32 -3.32 5.51
C GLN A 267 14.33 -4.20 6.29
N ALA A 268 14.27 -4.05 7.62
CA ALA A 268 13.32 -4.78 8.44
C ALA A 268 11.86 -4.38 8.15
N LEU A 269 11.59 -3.07 7.95
CA LEU A 269 10.27 -2.56 7.55
C LEU A 269 9.82 -3.13 6.21
N VAL A 270 10.70 -3.20 5.20
CA VAL A 270 10.38 -3.82 3.90
C VAL A 270 9.98 -5.30 4.10
N GLU A 271 10.78 -6.09 4.83
CA GLU A 271 10.43 -7.49 5.12
C GLU A 271 9.12 -7.64 5.91
N PHE A 272 8.80 -6.69 6.80
CA PHE A 272 7.52 -6.66 7.52
C PHE A 272 6.34 -6.41 6.56
N TYR A 273 6.39 -5.37 5.74
CA TYR A 273 5.31 -5.07 4.79
C TYR A 273 5.11 -6.21 3.79
N VAL A 274 6.19 -6.78 3.27
CA VAL A 274 6.16 -7.97 2.41
C VAL A 274 5.51 -9.16 3.10
N SER A 275 5.75 -9.36 4.41
CA SER A 275 5.24 -10.52 5.14
C SER A 275 3.71 -10.62 5.22
N ALA A 276 2.98 -9.51 5.01
CA ALA A 276 1.52 -9.49 4.95
C ALA A 276 0.95 -10.25 3.73
N GLY A 277 1.76 -10.48 2.69
CA GLY A 277 1.41 -11.38 1.58
C GLY A 277 1.39 -12.87 1.96
N GLY A 278 1.98 -13.24 3.10
CA GLY A 278 2.25 -14.62 3.44
C GLY A 278 3.44 -15.21 2.67
N GLN A 279 3.87 -16.41 3.08
CA GLN A 279 4.85 -17.18 2.31
C GLN A 279 4.13 -17.82 1.10
N PRO A 280 4.83 -18.03 -0.02
CA PRO A 280 4.29 -18.73 -1.19
C PRO A 280 3.80 -20.14 -0.84
#